data_AF-A0A4Q0YNT6-F1
#
_entry.id   AF-A0A4Q0YNT6-F1
#
_cell.length_a   1.000
_cell.length_b   1.000
_cell.length_c   1.000
_cell.angle_alpha   90.00
_cell.angle_beta   90.00
_cell.angle_gamma   90.00
#
_symmetry.space_group_name_H-M   'P 1'
#
loop_
_entity.id
_entity.type
_entity.pdbx_description
1 polymer ?
#
loop_
_entity_poly.entity_id
_entity_poly.type
_entity_poly.pdbx_seq_one_letter_code
_entity_poly.pdbx_strand_id
1 'polypeptide(L)'
;MDEMMLLPFNPDSGRLILTSSSLDFDSAETVAESFFTLIGATVKEKQLDADLLSWLIDFEGCQLMAKAEHYSASLWLETMGENGLEELLFLSQWLPERAGIQIASF
;
A
#
# COMPACT_ATOMS: atom_id res chain seq x y z
N MET A 1 10.04 -0.97 12.36
CA MET A 1 9.06 -1.71 11.54
C MET A 1 9.65 -3.09 11.34
N ASP A 2 8.89 -4.18 11.56
CA ASP A 2 9.30 -5.47 10.98
C ASP A 2 9.44 -5.30 9.46
N GLU A 3 10.15 -6.24 8.82
CA GLU A 3 10.37 -6.22 7.38
C GLU A 3 9.03 -6.20 6.62
N MET A 4 8.67 -5.03 6.10
CA MET A 4 7.68 -4.91 5.04
C MET A 4 8.36 -5.32 3.74
N MET A 5 7.68 -6.18 2.98
CA MET A 5 8.14 -6.67 1.69
C MET A 5 7.16 -6.28 0.60
N LEU A 6 7.69 -5.95 -0.57
CA LEU A 6 6.93 -5.67 -1.78
C LEU A 6 6.73 -6.97 -2.57
N LEU A 7 5.48 -7.29 -2.94
CA LEU A 7 5.23 -8.36 -3.89
C LEU A 7 5.61 -7.92 -5.32
N PRO A 8 6.07 -8.84 -6.19
CA PRO A 8 6.36 -8.50 -7.59
C PRO A 8 5.19 -7.78 -8.25
N PHE A 9 5.45 -6.57 -8.77
CA PHE A 9 4.41 -5.73 -9.37
C PHE A 9 3.92 -6.32 -10.69
N ASN A 10 2.59 -6.42 -10.84
CA ASN A 10 1.92 -6.80 -12.08
C ASN A 10 0.99 -5.66 -12.53
N PRO A 11 1.29 -4.95 -13.63
CA PRO A 11 0.48 -3.82 -14.06
C PRO A 11 -0.96 -4.20 -14.44
N ASP A 12 -1.20 -5.43 -14.91
CA ASP A 12 -2.55 -5.90 -15.26
C ASP A 12 -3.47 -6.05 -14.03
N SER A 13 -2.88 -6.11 -12.82
CA SER A 13 -3.66 -6.21 -11.58
C SER A 13 -4.22 -4.87 -11.10
N GLY A 14 -3.67 -3.75 -11.59
CA GLY A 14 -3.96 -2.41 -11.06
C GLY A 14 -3.64 -2.26 -9.57
N ARG A 15 -2.74 -3.10 -9.02
CA ARG A 15 -2.42 -3.15 -7.59
C ARG A 15 -0.93 -3.22 -7.30
N LEU A 16 -0.53 -2.54 -6.24
CA LEU A 16 0.79 -2.64 -5.62
C LEU A 16 0.62 -3.21 -4.21
N ILE A 17 1.19 -4.38 -3.93
CA ILE A 17 0.91 -5.13 -2.70
C ILE A 17 2.16 -5.22 -1.84
N LEU A 18 2.00 -4.90 -0.56
CA LEU A 18 3.00 -5.02 0.50
C LEU A 18 2.51 -6.04 1.52
N THR A 19 3.44 -6.81 2.06
CA THR A 19 3.18 -7.77 3.13
C THR A 19 4.09 -7.47 4.31
N SER A 20 3.58 -7.59 5.54
CA SER A 20 4.41 -7.45 6.74
C SER A 20 3.81 -8.25 7.88
N SER A 21 4.62 -9.00 8.63
CA SER A 21 4.16 -9.66 9.85
C SER A 21 3.67 -8.68 10.93
N SER A 22 4.05 -7.40 10.84
CA SER A 22 3.52 -6.33 11.68
C SER A 22 2.12 -5.86 11.25
N LEU A 23 1.50 -6.38 10.18
CA LEU A 23 0.12 -6.03 9.81
C LEU A 23 -0.85 -6.97 10.53
N ASP A 24 -1.09 -6.71 11.81
CA ASP A 24 -2.11 -7.40 12.60
C ASP A 24 -3.33 -6.49 12.90
N PHE A 25 -4.33 -7.02 13.61
CA PHE A 25 -5.57 -6.31 13.90
C PHE A 25 -5.36 -4.98 14.66
N ASP A 26 -4.40 -4.95 15.59
CA ASP A 26 -4.17 -3.77 16.44
C ASP A 26 -3.23 -2.75 15.78
N SER A 27 -2.45 -3.17 14.78
CA SER A 27 -1.37 -2.39 14.17
C SER A 27 -1.57 -2.02 12.71
N ALA A 28 -2.51 -2.67 12.00
CA ALA A 28 -2.74 -2.47 10.56
C ALA A 28 -2.92 -0.99 10.19
N GLU A 29 -3.71 -0.26 10.97
CA GLU A 29 -3.92 1.17 10.77
C GLU A 29 -2.64 1.98 10.91
N THR A 30 -1.90 1.78 12.01
CA THR A 30 -0.67 2.54 12.29
C THR A 30 0.41 2.24 11.23
N VAL A 31 0.52 0.99 10.81
CA VAL A 31 1.46 0.57 9.77
C VAL A 31 1.08 1.16 8.41
N ALA A 32 -0.21 1.14 8.04
CA ALA A 32 -0.70 1.74 6.80
C ALA A 32 -0.44 3.25 6.76
N GLU A 33 -0.77 3.99 7.82
CA GLU A 33 -0.56 5.43 7.88
C GLU A 33 0.93 5.82 7.90
N SER A 34 1.78 5.00 8.54
CA SER A 34 3.23 5.15 8.46
C SER A 34 3.73 4.95 7.03
N PHE A 35 3.18 3.98 6.31
CA PHE A 35 3.48 3.76 4.90
C PHE A 35 3.00 4.93 4.02
N PHE A 36 1.81 5.47 4.23
CA PHE A 36 1.32 6.64 3.51
C PHE A 36 2.23 7.86 3.71
N THR A 37 2.68 8.07 4.95
CA THR A 37 3.66 9.11 5.27
C THR A 37 4.99 8.89 4.55
N LEU A 38 5.48 7.64 4.52
CA LEU A 38 6.73 7.27 3.84
C LEU A 38 6.69 7.59 2.34
N ILE A 39 5.57 7.30 1.67
CA ILE A 39 5.40 7.60 0.24
C ILE A 39 4.96 9.03 -0.03
N GLY A 40 4.78 9.88 0.99
CA GLY A 40 4.32 11.26 0.81
C GLY A 40 2.86 11.40 0.38
N ALA A 41 2.02 10.38 0.65
CA ALA A 41 0.59 10.43 0.38
C ALA A 41 -0.20 11.06 1.53
N THR A 42 -1.32 11.71 1.21
CA THR A 42 -2.24 12.31 2.19
C THR A 42 -3.54 11.52 2.24
N VAL A 43 -3.99 11.15 3.44
CA VAL A 43 -5.31 10.51 3.64
C VAL A 43 -6.43 11.53 3.39
N LYS A 44 -7.37 11.19 2.51
CA LYS A 44 -8.56 12.00 2.19
C LYS A 44 -9.79 11.49 2.91
N GLU A 45 -9.98 10.18 2.90
CA GLU A 45 -11.09 9.50 3.57
C GLU A 45 -10.59 8.19 4.16
N LYS A 46 -11.25 7.73 5.23
CA LYS A 46 -11.00 6.44 5.88
C LYS A 46 -12.33 5.76 6.11
N GLN A 47 -12.39 4.48 5.81
CA GLN A 47 -13.54 3.61 6.05
C GLN A 47 -13.06 2.33 6.75
N LEU A 48 -13.86 1.84 7.68
CA LEU A 48 -13.71 0.52 8.27
C LEU A 48 -14.97 -0.27 7.93
N ASP A 49 -14.82 -1.33 7.14
CA ASP A 49 -15.91 -2.23 6.79
C ASP A 49 -15.54 -3.65 7.20
N ALA A 50 -16.34 -4.23 8.10
CA ALA A 50 -16.05 -5.50 8.78
C ALA A 50 -14.62 -5.55 9.34
N ASP A 51 -13.73 -6.27 8.67
CA ASP A 51 -12.33 -6.54 8.98
C ASP A 51 -11.34 -5.89 8.00
N LEU A 52 -11.84 -5.07 7.07
CA LEU A 52 -11.05 -4.39 6.06
C LEU A 52 -10.97 -2.89 6.35
N LEU A 53 -9.75 -2.41 6.56
CA LEU A 53 -9.48 -0.97 6.61
C LEU A 53 -9.24 -0.47 5.18
N SER A 54 -9.92 0.60 4.80
CA SER A 54 -9.77 1.23 3.48
C SER A 54 -9.57 2.73 3.62
N TRP A 55 -8.72 3.30 2.77
CA TRP A 55 -8.45 4.73 2.71
C TRP A 55 -8.49 5.20 1.27
N LEU A 56 -9.13 6.35 1.03
CA LEU A 56 -8.84 7.13 -0.16
C LEU A 56 -7.61 7.99 0.15
N ILE A 57 -6.54 7.84 -0.61
CA ILE A 57 -5.30 8.62 -0.46
C ILE A 57 -5.05 9.47 -1.71
N ASP A 58 -4.37 10.59 -1.53
CA ASP A 58 -3.83 11.42 -2.60
C ASP A 58 -2.30 11.32 -2.59
N PHE A 59 -1.73 10.77 -3.66
CA PHE A 59 -0.30 10.71 -3.90
C PHE A 59 0.05 11.66 -5.04
N GLU A 60 0.66 12.80 -4.71
CA GLU A 60 1.07 13.84 -5.66
C GLU A 60 -0.04 14.31 -6.62
N GLY A 61 -1.30 14.35 -6.15
CA GLY A 61 -2.47 14.71 -6.96
C GLY A 61 -3.16 13.55 -7.68
N CYS A 62 -2.65 12.32 -7.54
CA CYS A 62 -3.30 11.11 -8.01
C CYS A 62 -4.03 10.39 -6.87
N GLN A 63 -5.31 10.10 -7.07
CA GLN A 63 -6.11 9.37 -6.09
C GLN A 63 -5.92 7.86 -6.26
N LEU A 64 -5.58 7.20 -5.14
CA LEU A 64 -5.49 5.76 -5.04
C LEU A 64 -6.36 5.28 -3.88
N MET A 65 -6.88 4.07 -3.99
CA MET A 65 -7.48 3.40 -2.85
C MET A 65 -6.40 2.56 -2.18
N ALA A 66 -6.24 2.72 -0.87
CA ALA A 66 -5.37 1.90 -0.05
C ALA A 66 -6.22 0.99 0.83
N LYS A 67 -5.79 -0.25 1.02
CA LYS A 67 -6.51 -1.24 1.82
C LYS A 67 -5.56 -2.07 2.65
N ALA A 68 -5.93 -2.36 3.89
CA ALA A 68 -5.17 -3.23 4.78
C ALA A 68 -6.07 -4.33 5.35
N GLU A 69 -5.60 -5.56 5.29
CA GLU A 69 -6.26 -6.75 5.80
C GLU A 69 -5.30 -7.52 6.72
N HIS A 70 -5.69 -7.76 7.97
CA HIS A 70 -4.83 -8.42 8.95
C HIS A 70 -4.72 -9.94 8.72
N TYR A 71 -5.74 -10.59 8.16
CA TYR A 71 -5.71 -12.04 7.92
C TYR A 71 -4.65 -12.45 6.89
N SER A 72 -4.46 -11.63 5.87
CA SER A 72 -3.41 -11.80 4.86
C SER A 72 -2.14 -11.01 5.19
N ALA A 73 -2.13 -10.28 6.32
CA ALA A 73 -1.05 -9.40 6.74
C ALA A 73 -0.54 -8.50 5.59
N SER A 74 -1.51 -7.96 4.82
CA SER A 74 -1.26 -7.28 3.56
C SER A 74 -1.82 -5.86 3.54
N LEU A 75 -1.07 -4.97 2.91
CA LEU A 75 -1.43 -3.59 2.59
C LEU A 75 -1.28 -3.42 1.09
N TRP A 76 -2.28 -2.91 0.39
CA TRP A 76 -2.15 -2.64 -1.04
C TRP A 76 -2.72 -1.30 -1.45
N LEU A 77 -2.15 -0.76 -2.51
CA LEU A 77 -2.68 0.36 -3.27
C LEU A 77 -3.37 -0.18 -4.52
N GLU A 78 -4.51 0.38 -4.89
CA GLU A 78 -5.25 0.04 -6.11
C GLU A 78 -5.64 1.32 -6.87
N THR A 79 -5.61 1.23 -8.20
CA THR A 79 -5.97 2.33 -9.10
C THR A 79 -7.44 2.69 -8.99
N MET A 80 -7.76 3.97 -9.21
CA MET A 80 -9.14 4.46 -9.29
C MET A 80 -9.60 4.43 -10.75
N GLY A 81 -10.03 3.25 -11.21
CA GLY A 81 -10.39 3.03 -12.62
C GLY A 81 -9.15 2.99 -13.52
N GLU A 82 -9.14 3.81 -14.57
CA GLU A 82 -8.05 3.85 -15.57
C GLU A 82 -6.85 4.73 -15.14
N ASN A 83 -6.97 5.47 -14.03
CA ASN A 83 -5.92 6.38 -13.54
C ASN A 83 -5.15 5.77 -12.36
N GLY A 84 -3.83 6.01 -12.28
CA GLY A 84 -3.00 5.58 -11.14
C GLY A 84 -1.92 4.56 -11.49
N LEU A 85 -1.92 3.98 -12.69
CA LEU A 85 -0.98 2.92 -13.04
C LEU A 85 0.47 3.40 -13.11
N GLU A 86 0.69 4.62 -13.60
CA GLU A 86 2.01 5.23 -13.67
C GLU A 86 2.58 5.46 -12.26
N GLU A 87 1.74 5.89 -11.33
CA GLU A 87 2.09 6.09 -9.93
C GLU A 87 2.38 4.78 -9.22
N LEU A 88 1.58 3.73 -9.45
CA LEU A 88 1.88 2.39 -8.93
C LEU A 88 3.20 1.84 -9.49
N LEU A 89 3.45 2.02 -10.80
CA LEU A 89 4.70 1.62 -11.43
C LEU A 89 5.89 2.37 -10.84
N PHE A 90 5.77 3.70 -10.66
CA PHE A 90 6.78 4.51 -10.01
C PHE A 90 7.09 3.99 -8.60
N LEU A 91 6.07 3.81 -7.76
CA LEU A 91 6.22 3.31 -6.39
C LEU A 91 6.85 1.91 -6.37
N SER A 92 6.50 1.03 -7.32
CA SER A 92 7.08 -0.31 -7.42
C SER A 92 8.60 -0.31 -7.63
N GLN A 93 9.14 0.72 -8.28
CA GLN A 93 10.57 0.89 -8.53
C GLN A 93 11.24 1.67 -7.40
N TRP A 94 10.58 2.71 -6.90
CA TRP A 94 11.14 3.59 -5.88
C TRP A 94 11.25 2.90 -4.50
N LEU A 95 10.26 2.09 -4.11
CA LEU A 95 10.23 1.46 -2.79
C LEU A 95 11.45 0.57 -2.51
N PRO A 96 11.88 -0.32 -3.43
CA PRO A 96 13.11 -1.08 -3.24
C PRO A 96 14.38 -0.25 -3.33
N GLU A 97 14.44 0.71 -4.25
CA GLU A 97 15.67 1.46 -4.51
C GLU A 97 15.97 2.54 -3.46
N ARG A 98 14.93 3.15 -2.88
CA ARG A 98 15.06 4.38 -2.07
C ARG A 98 14.47 4.24 -0.68
N ALA A 99 13.40 3.46 -0.51
CA ALA A 99 12.79 3.23 0.80
C ALA A 99 13.33 1.98 1.52
N GLY A 100 14.15 1.16 0.84
CA GLY A 100 14.78 -0.03 1.41
C GLY A 100 13.83 -1.22 1.59
N ILE A 101 12.62 -1.18 1.00
CA ILE A 101 11.64 -2.26 1.06
C ILE A 101 12.09 -3.41 0.13
N GLN A 102 12.31 -4.59 0.68
CA GLN A 102 12.76 -5.75 -0.11
C GLN A 102 11.64 -6.29 -1.00
N ILE A 103 11.98 -6.78 -2.19
CA ILE A 103 11.04 -7.51 -3.05
C ILE A 103 10.98 -8.96 -2.59
N ALA A 104 9.78 -9.48 -2.30
CA ALA A 104 9.59 -10.86 -1.91
C ALA A 104 10.02 -11.81 -3.03
N SER A 105 10.81 -12.83 -2.68
CA SER A 105 11.25 -13.90 -3.57
C SER A 105 10.52 -15.18 -3.18
N PHE A 106 9.72 -15.73 -4.10
CA PHE A 106 8.95 -16.97 -3.92
C PHE A 106 9.47 -18.08 -4.82
#